data_AF-A0A3N0GXL7-F1
#
_entry.id   AF-A0A3N0GXL7-F1
#
_cell.length_a   1.000
_cell.length_b   1.000
_cell.length_c   1.000
_cell.angle_alpha   90.00
_cell.angle_beta   90.00
_cell.angle_gamma   90.00
#
_symmetry.space_group_name_H-M   'P 1'
#
loop_
_entity.id
_entity.type
_entity.pdbx_description
1 polymer ?
#
loop_
_entity_poly.entity_id
_entity_poly.type
_entity_poly.pdbx_seq_one_letter_code
_entity_poly.pdbx_strand_id
1 'polypeptide(L)'
;MSMADGQTLRLLEGRYVLQRLVPDVEVADDGEVLAVVHGPDGGACMRRQDEAADAWAALWNGDEAHPPDATGMLAAVVAPLAAGKVPVWVAASFDGDVVMIPDDRLDEASELLRRAGHRIVG
;
A
#
# COMPACT_ATOMS: atom_id res chain seq x y z
N MET A 1 23.73 1.59 8.32
CA MET A 1 22.42 1.10 7.86
C MET A 1 21.42 2.15 8.23
N SER A 2 20.66 2.63 7.25
CA SER A 2 19.52 3.53 7.50
C SER A 2 18.40 2.75 8.19
N MET A 3 17.53 3.42 8.96
CA MET A 3 16.26 2.79 9.41
C MET A 3 15.39 2.32 8.22
N ALA A 4 15.63 2.87 7.03
CA ALA A 4 14.95 2.46 5.81
C ALA A 4 15.46 1.11 5.24
N ASP A 5 16.64 0.65 5.64
CA ASP A 5 17.26 -0.58 5.13
C ASP A 5 16.56 -1.81 5.77
N GLY A 6 15.75 -2.51 4.98
CA GLY A 6 15.20 -3.81 5.38
C GLY A 6 14.01 -3.78 6.35
N GLN A 7 12.96 -3.05 5.96
CA GLN A 7 11.66 -3.03 6.66
C GLN A 7 10.91 -4.38 6.61
N THR A 8 10.14 -4.68 7.67
CA THR A 8 9.11 -5.73 7.65
C THR A 8 7.81 -5.17 7.09
N LEU A 9 7.27 -5.82 6.06
CA LEU A 9 6.03 -5.48 5.39
C LEU A 9 5.02 -6.61 5.60
N ARG A 10 3.90 -6.32 6.27
CA ARG A 10 2.80 -7.28 6.44
C ARG A 10 1.86 -7.22 5.25
N LEU A 11 1.61 -8.38 4.63
CA LEU A 11 0.51 -8.55 3.69
C LEU A 11 -0.80 -8.54 4.47
N LEU A 12 -1.67 -7.57 4.18
CA LEU A 12 -3.00 -7.51 4.78
C LEU A 12 -3.92 -8.53 4.12
N GLU A 13 -4.87 -9.05 4.90
CA GLU A 13 -5.88 -9.98 4.39
C GLU A 13 -6.83 -9.28 3.42
N GLY A 14 -7.26 -10.01 2.39
CA GLY A 14 -8.24 -9.56 1.41
C GLY A 14 -7.62 -8.97 0.15
N ARG A 15 -8.50 -8.54 -0.75
CA ARG A 15 -8.17 -7.83 -1.99
C ARG A 15 -9.01 -6.59 -2.12
N TYR A 16 -8.48 -5.59 -2.80
CA TYR A 16 -9.08 -4.26 -2.85
C TYR A 16 -9.19 -3.73 -4.27
N VAL A 17 -10.17 -2.88 -4.51
CA VAL A 17 -10.36 -2.18 -5.79
C VAL A 17 -10.25 -0.67 -5.60
N LEU A 18 -9.60 -0.02 -6.57
CA LEU A 18 -9.52 1.44 -6.63
C LEU A 18 -10.83 1.99 -7.21
N GLN A 19 -11.58 2.74 -6.42
CA GLN A 19 -12.82 3.37 -6.84
C GLN A 19 -12.66 4.88 -6.90
N ARG A 20 -13.27 5.50 -7.91
CA ARG A 20 -13.37 6.96 -8.00
C ARG A 20 -14.46 7.44 -7.06
N LEU A 21 -14.14 8.42 -6.22
CA LEU A 21 -15.12 9.15 -5.42
C LEU A 21 -15.51 10.44 -6.13
N VAL A 22 -16.81 10.68 -6.22
CA VAL A 22 -17.33 11.98 -6.64
C VAL A 22 -17.39 12.93 -5.42
N PRO A 23 -17.33 14.25 -5.64
CA PRO A 23 -17.55 15.21 -4.57
C PRO A 23 -18.87 14.94 -3.82
N ASP A 24 -18.88 15.22 -2.53
CA ASP A 24 -20.06 15.13 -1.64
C ASP A 24 -20.63 13.73 -1.39
N VAL A 25 -19.96 12.66 -1.83
CA VAL A 25 -20.31 11.29 -1.45
C VAL A 25 -19.59 10.91 -0.15
N GLU A 26 -20.39 10.65 0.88
CA GLU A 26 -19.90 10.02 2.10
C GLU A 26 -19.49 8.58 1.82
N VAL A 27 -18.31 8.22 2.30
CA VAL A 27 -17.82 6.86 2.24
C VAL A 27 -18.37 6.11 3.45
N ALA A 28 -19.10 5.02 3.22
CA ALA A 28 -19.67 4.23 4.29
C ALA A 28 -18.57 3.66 5.19
N ASP A 29 -18.73 3.84 6.50
CA ASP A 29 -17.88 3.22 7.52
C ASP A 29 -18.38 1.80 7.83
N ASP A 30 -18.22 0.92 6.85
CA ASP A 30 -18.64 -0.48 6.93
C ASP A 30 -17.48 -1.45 7.14
N GLY A 31 -16.27 -0.92 7.42
CA GLY A 31 -15.05 -1.71 7.60
C GLY A 31 -14.43 -2.25 6.31
N GLU A 32 -15.07 -2.06 5.16
CA GLU A 32 -14.56 -2.52 3.86
C GLU A 32 -13.63 -1.49 3.22
N VAL A 33 -13.58 -0.25 3.72
CA VAL A 33 -12.75 0.81 3.15
C VAL A 33 -11.42 0.91 3.88
N LEU A 34 -10.33 0.69 3.14
CA LEU A 34 -8.98 0.74 3.68
C LEU A 34 -8.40 2.16 3.68
N ALA A 35 -8.66 2.93 2.63
CA ALA A 35 -8.14 4.29 2.49
C ALA A 35 -9.06 5.17 1.64
N VAL A 36 -9.15 6.45 2.00
CA VAL A 36 -9.87 7.49 1.28
C VAL A 36 -8.95 8.69 1.07
N VAL A 37 -8.87 9.17 -0.16
CA VAL A 37 -8.13 10.38 -0.54
C VAL A 37 -9.10 11.35 -1.19
N HIS A 38 -9.27 12.54 -0.59
CA HIS A 38 -10.04 13.62 -1.19
C HIS A 38 -9.11 14.50 -2.04
N GLY A 39 -9.32 14.49 -3.35
CA GLY A 39 -8.61 15.33 -4.30
C GLY A 39 -9.43 16.55 -4.75
N PRO A 40 -8.80 17.49 -5.46
CA PRO A 40 -9.46 18.70 -5.95
C PRO A 40 -10.56 18.42 -7.00
N ASP A 41 -10.43 17.34 -7.76
CA ASP A 41 -11.36 16.95 -8.85
C ASP A 41 -12.23 15.74 -8.49
N GLY A 42 -12.44 15.50 -7.20
CA GLY A 42 -12.96 14.26 -6.67
C GLY A 42 -11.86 13.40 -6.03
N GLY A 43 -12.28 12.35 -5.35
CA GLY A 43 -11.39 11.51 -4.56
C GLY A 43 -11.18 10.12 -5.13
N ALA A 44 -10.49 9.30 -4.35
CA ALA A 44 -10.41 7.87 -4.57
C ALA A 44 -10.54 7.13 -3.25
N CYS A 45 -11.12 5.94 -3.28
CA CYS A 45 -11.04 5.02 -2.16
C CYS A 45 -10.51 3.66 -2.60
N MET A 46 -9.88 2.98 -1.66
CA MET A 46 -9.45 1.60 -1.80
C MET A 46 -10.38 0.74 -0.94
N ARG A 47 -11.19 -0.09 -1.59
CA ARG A 47 -12.27 -0.84 -0.93
C ARG A 47 -12.11 -2.35 -1.13
N ARG A 48 -12.33 -3.13 -0.08
CA ARG A 48 -12.23 -4.59 -0.12
C ARG A 48 -13.28 -5.17 -1.06
N GLN A 49 -12.81 -6.06 -1.92
CA GLN A 49 -13.59 -6.82 -2.90
C GLN A 49 -12.77 -8.05 -3.33
N ASP A 50 -12.86 -9.11 -2.55
CA ASP A 50 -11.98 -10.29 -2.65
C ASP A 50 -12.08 -11.04 -4.00
N GLU A 51 -13.22 -10.93 -4.69
CA GLU A 51 -13.48 -11.63 -5.96
C GLU A 51 -13.18 -10.79 -7.21
N ALA A 52 -12.66 -9.57 -7.07
CA ALA A 52 -12.38 -8.70 -8.21
C ALA A 52 -11.19 -9.20 -9.05
N ALA A 53 -11.33 -9.15 -10.38
CA ALA A 53 -10.29 -9.63 -11.30
C ALA A 53 -9.10 -8.66 -11.43
N ASP A 54 -9.31 -7.37 -11.15
CA ASP A 54 -8.34 -6.27 -11.22
C ASP A 54 -7.96 -5.76 -9.81
N ALA A 55 -7.98 -6.68 -8.84
CA ALA A 55 -7.80 -6.34 -7.45
C ALA A 55 -6.33 -6.06 -7.08
N TRP A 56 -6.17 -5.44 -5.93
CA TRP A 56 -4.91 -5.02 -5.35
C TRP A 56 -4.69 -5.74 -4.01
N ALA A 57 -3.46 -6.16 -3.78
CA ALA A 57 -2.96 -6.63 -2.50
C ALA A 57 -2.31 -5.47 -1.73
N ALA A 58 -2.43 -5.46 -0.41
CA ALA A 58 -1.94 -4.38 0.45
C ALA A 58 -0.75 -4.82 1.30
N LEU A 59 0.36 -4.08 1.23
CA LEU A 59 1.51 -4.23 2.11
C LEU A 59 1.55 -3.09 3.13
N TRP A 60 1.75 -3.42 4.40
CA TRP A 60 1.76 -2.48 5.53
C TRP A 60 3.11 -2.48 6.23
N ASN A 61 3.72 -1.31 6.44
CA ASN A 61 5.02 -1.18 7.11
C ASN A 61 4.97 -0.66 8.55
N GLY A 62 3.79 -0.38 9.11
CA GLY A 62 3.66 0.24 10.44
C GLY A 62 3.53 -0.71 11.62
N ASP A 63 3.75 -2.02 11.45
CA ASP A 63 3.83 -2.95 12.60
C ASP A 63 5.10 -2.68 13.44
N GLU A 64 6.14 -2.14 12.82
CA GLU A 64 7.34 -1.65 13.48
C GLU A 64 7.30 -0.12 13.48
N ALA A 65 6.93 0.46 14.63
CA ALA A 65 6.81 1.91 14.75
C ALA A 65 8.11 2.61 14.35
N HIS A 66 8.01 3.52 13.38
CA HIS A 66 9.07 4.46 13.04
C HIS A 66 8.62 5.89 13.36
N PRO A 67 9.55 6.80 13.70
CA PRO A 67 9.20 8.21 13.85
C PRO A 67 8.51 8.75 12.60
N PRO A 68 7.51 9.63 12.72
CA PRO A 68 6.82 10.20 11.57
C PRO A 68 7.73 11.12 10.72
N ASP A 69 8.84 11.59 11.27
CA ASP A 69 9.89 12.34 10.59
C ASP A 69 11.01 11.46 10.04
N ALA A 70 10.91 10.12 10.15
CA ALA A 70 11.86 9.20 9.57
C ALA A 70 11.81 9.29 8.03
N THR A 71 12.87 9.87 7.46
CA THR A 71 12.94 10.08 6.01
C THR A 71 13.30 8.81 5.27
N GLY A 72 12.65 8.57 4.13
CA GLY A 72 13.05 7.54 3.18
C GLY A 72 12.43 6.16 3.41
N MET A 73 11.56 5.98 4.41
CA MET A 73 10.87 4.70 4.67
C MET A 73 10.06 4.25 3.45
N LEU A 74 9.09 5.06 3.00
CA LEU A 74 8.30 4.77 1.81
C LEU A 74 9.17 4.70 0.54
N ALA A 75 10.18 5.55 0.42
CA ALA A 75 11.07 5.57 -0.75
C ALA A 75 11.85 4.25 -0.89
N ALA A 76 12.31 3.66 0.22
CA ALA A 76 13.00 2.37 0.21
C ALA A 76 12.09 1.23 -0.27
N VAL A 77 10.78 1.31 -0.04
CA VAL A 77 9.80 0.34 -0.54
C VAL A 77 9.46 0.59 -2.01
N VAL A 78 9.17 1.83 -2.40
CA VAL A 78 8.70 2.17 -3.75
C VAL A 78 9.82 2.13 -4.80
N ALA A 79 11.04 2.49 -4.45
CA ALA A 79 12.17 2.50 -5.39
C ALA A 79 12.44 1.15 -6.09
N PRO A 80 12.57 0.00 -5.37
CA PRO A 80 12.78 -1.30 -6.03
C PRO A 80 11.57 -1.72 -6.88
N LEU A 81 10.34 -1.40 -6.46
CA LEU A 81 9.12 -1.67 -7.23
C LEU A 81 9.10 -0.88 -8.53
N ALA A 82 9.43 0.41 -8.48
CA ALA A 82 9.55 1.26 -9.66
C ALA A 82 10.65 0.77 -10.61
N ALA A 83 11.80 0.32 -10.08
CA ALA A 83 12.87 -0.27 -10.89
C ALA A 83 12.43 -1.56 -11.61
N GLY A 84 11.58 -2.37 -10.97
CA GLY A 84 10.90 -3.53 -11.56
C GLY A 84 9.65 -3.20 -12.37
N LYS A 85 9.33 -1.91 -12.56
CA LYS A 85 8.14 -1.43 -13.27
C LYS A 85 6.82 -1.96 -12.68
N VAL A 86 6.79 -2.28 -11.39
CA VAL A 86 5.57 -2.64 -10.65
C VAL A 86 4.83 -1.35 -10.32
N PRO A 87 3.59 -1.15 -10.80
CA PRO A 87 2.80 0.01 -10.42
C PRO A 87 2.38 -0.10 -8.95
N VAL A 88 2.26 1.05 -8.29
CA VAL A 88 1.86 1.12 -6.88
C VAL A 88 0.78 2.18 -6.69
N TRP A 89 -0.09 1.96 -5.73
CA TRP A 89 -0.91 3.01 -5.13
C TRP A 89 -0.58 3.08 -3.65
N VAL A 90 -0.42 4.28 -3.08
CA VAL A 90 0.07 4.43 -1.70
C VAL A 90 -0.83 5.36 -0.90
N ALA A 91 -1.00 5.04 0.38
CA ALA A 91 -1.62 5.92 1.36
C ALA A 91 -0.81 5.89 2.65
N ALA A 92 -0.43 7.06 3.14
CA ALA A 92 0.23 7.23 4.43
C ALA A 92 -0.81 7.40 5.54
N SER A 93 -0.47 6.91 6.72
CA SER A 93 -1.21 7.07 7.97
C SER A 93 -0.26 7.58 9.07
N PHE A 94 -0.74 7.61 10.32
CA PHE A 94 0.09 8.00 11.45
C PHE A 94 1.22 7.00 11.75
N ASP A 95 0.91 5.70 11.73
CA ASP A 95 1.84 4.64 12.15
C ASP A 95 2.70 4.10 11.00
N GLY A 96 2.34 4.39 9.75
CA GLY A 96 3.04 3.89 8.59
C GLY A 96 2.26 4.09 7.29
N ASP A 97 2.73 3.46 6.24
CA ASP A 97 2.23 3.51 4.88
C ASP A 97 1.61 2.18 4.47
N VAL A 98 0.50 2.27 3.74
CA VAL A 98 -0.06 1.17 2.95
C VAL A 98 0.43 1.31 1.52
N VAL A 99 1.08 0.27 1.01
CA VAL A 99 1.52 0.14 -0.39
C VAL A 99 0.71 -0.94 -1.08
N MET A 100 -0.13 -0.54 -2.02
CA MET A 100 -0.98 -1.42 -2.81
C MET A 100 -0.24 -1.84 -4.08
N ILE A 101 -0.31 -3.14 -4.37
CA ILE A 101 0.27 -3.79 -5.56
C ILE A 101 -0.87 -4.48 -6.33
N PRO A 102 -0.93 -4.45 -7.67
CA PRO A 102 -1.83 -5.33 -8.40
C PRO A 102 -1.63 -6.78 -7.97
N ASP A 103 -2.70 -7.50 -7.67
CA ASP A 103 -2.61 -8.83 -7.07
C ASP A 103 -1.86 -9.83 -7.98
N ASP A 104 -2.07 -9.71 -9.29
CA ASP A 104 -1.39 -10.51 -10.31
C ASP A 104 0.12 -10.26 -10.41
N ARG A 105 0.64 -9.24 -9.73
CA ARG A 105 2.07 -8.90 -9.65
C ARG A 105 2.63 -8.98 -8.23
N LEU A 106 1.87 -9.48 -7.26
CA LEU A 106 2.29 -9.56 -5.86
C LEU A 106 3.56 -10.41 -5.68
N ASP A 107 3.67 -11.53 -6.39
CA ASP A 107 4.83 -12.42 -6.30
C ASP A 107 6.11 -11.71 -6.79
N GLU A 108 6.03 -11.06 -7.95
CA GLU A 108 7.14 -10.29 -8.51
C GLU A 108 7.55 -9.13 -7.58
N ALA A 109 6.57 -8.37 -7.09
CA ALA A 109 6.79 -7.29 -6.13
C ALA A 109 7.49 -7.79 -4.87
N SER A 110 7.03 -8.93 -4.33
CA SER A 110 7.61 -9.55 -3.15
C SER A 110 9.06 -9.97 -3.36
N GLU A 111 9.41 -10.49 -4.54
CA GLU A 111 10.81 -10.79 -4.87
C GLU A 111 11.68 -9.54 -4.94
N LEU A 112 11.21 -8.48 -5.60
CA LEU A 112 11.94 -7.21 -5.71
C LEU A 112 12.22 -6.61 -4.32
N LEU A 113 11.21 -6.62 -3.46
CA LEU A 113 11.33 -6.12 -2.09
C LEU A 113 12.28 -6.96 -1.25
N ARG A 114 12.22 -8.30 -1.35
CA ARG A 114 13.17 -9.19 -0.67
C ARG A 114 14.60 -8.99 -1.14
N ARG A 115 14.84 -8.78 -2.45
CA ARG A 115 16.16 -8.47 -3.00
C ARG A 115 16.69 -7.12 -2.53
N ALA A 116 15.81 -6.16 -2.25
CA ALA A 116 16.14 -4.88 -1.63
C ALA A 116 16.37 -4.97 -0.11
N GLY A 117 16.20 -6.15 0.49
CA GLY A 117 16.45 -6.42 1.91
C GLY A 117 15.21 -6.41 2.80
N HIS A 118 14.02 -6.16 2.25
CA HIS A 118 12.78 -6.17 3.02
C HIS A 118 12.32 -7.59 3.36
N ARG A 119 11.53 -7.72 4.43
CA ARG A 119 10.86 -8.96 4.79
C ARG A 119 9.37 -8.82 4.52
N ILE A 120 8.79 -9.76 3.78
CA ILE A 120 7.33 -9.86 3.62
C ILE A 120 6.81 -10.91 4.59
N VAL A 121 5.78 -10.59 5.37
CA VAL A 121 5.12 -11.49 6.32
C VAL A 121 3.61 -11.53 6.07
N GLY A 122 2.98 -12.70 6.21
CA GLY A 122 1.55 -12.89 5.93
C GLY A 122 1.30 -14.15 5.14
#